data_AF-A0AAN6BPP2-F1
#
_entry.id   AF-A0AAN6BPP2-F1
#
_cell.length_a   1.000
_cell.length_b   1.000
_cell.length_c   1.000
_cell.angle_alpha   90.00
_cell.angle_beta   90.00
_cell.angle_gamma   90.00
#
_symmetry.space_group_name_H-M   'P 1'
#
loop_
_entity.id
_entity.type
_entity.pdbx_description
1 polymer ?
#
loop_
_entity_poly.entity_id
_entity_poly.type
_entity_poly.pdbx_seq_one_letter_code
_entity_poly.pdbx_strand_id
1 'polypeptide(L)'
;MSDAEVSISSAPVQDGKKYSIKVPGGGALSVVPGKYKNEEVHIRSWENAKNQLWVAEANDGGFGFRNASSGRLLGVNKNGDIAVDADKLDSWERFKFLSVESGYLFWVIYNGTQQYLYRPAQWGSLQITTHQSSAISLQIHKE
;
A
#
# COMPACT_ATOMS: atom_id res chain seq x y z
N MET A 1 35.54 -3.24 -7.17
CA MET A 1 34.12 -3.62 -7.20
C MET A 1 33.71 -3.85 -5.76
N SER A 2 33.02 -2.89 -5.16
CA SER A 2 32.43 -3.09 -3.84
C SER A 2 30.96 -3.43 -4.08
N ASP A 3 30.59 -4.68 -3.82
CA ASP A 3 29.21 -5.02 -3.55
C ASP A 3 28.81 -4.23 -2.30
N ALA A 4 28.19 -3.08 -2.54
CA ALA A 4 27.44 -2.42 -1.49
C ALA A 4 26.28 -3.36 -1.18
N GLU A 5 26.43 -4.15 -0.12
CA GLU A 5 25.30 -4.79 0.54
C GLU A 5 24.26 -3.69 0.71
N VAL A 6 23.17 -3.81 -0.06
CA VAL A 6 21.97 -3.02 0.16
C VAL A 6 21.53 -3.42 1.56
N SER A 7 21.93 -2.62 2.54
CA SER A 7 21.51 -2.76 3.93
C SER A 7 20.00 -2.91 3.89
N ILE A 8 19.54 -4.11 4.23
CA ILE A 8 18.14 -4.45 4.22
C ILE A 8 17.56 -3.61 5.35
N SER A 9 17.12 -2.41 5.00
CA SER A 9 16.27 -1.59 5.84
C SER A 9 15.24 -2.53 6.43
N SER A 10 15.25 -2.69 7.76
CA SER A 10 14.25 -3.51 8.45
C SER A 10 12.91 -3.06 7.91
N ALA A 11 12.17 -3.97 7.26
CA ALA A 11 10.91 -3.62 6.65
C ALA A 11 10.06 -2.85 7.67
N PRO A 12 9.34 -1.79 7.26
CA PRO A 12 8.59 -0.95 8.20
C PRO A 12 7.44 -1.69 8.89
N VAL A 13 7.23 -2.95 8.52
CA VAL A 13 6.19 -3.84 8.98
C VAL A 13 6.75 -5.22 9.31
N GLN A 14 6.05 -5.93 10.18
CA GLN A 14 6.34 -7.30 10.60
C GLN A 14 5.17 -8.18 10.20
N ASP A 15 5.47 -9.41 9.76
CA ASP A 15 4.46 -10.38 9.34
C ASP A 15 3.41 -10.64 10.44
N GLY A 16 2.14 -10.69 10.04
CA GLY A 16 0.99 -10.89 10.91
C GLY A 16 0.68 -9.73 11.87
N LYS A 17 1.45 -8.62 11.85
CA LYS A 17 1.16 -7.45 12.68
C LYS A 17 0.17 -6.52 12.00
N LYS A 18 -0.59 -5.80 12.82
CA LYS A 18 -1.64 -4.87 12.40
C LYS A 18 -1.11 -3.44 12.41
N TYR A 19 -1.53 -2.69 11.41
CA TYR A 19 -1.09 -1.33 11.17
C TYR A 19 -2.25 -0.44 10.71
N SER A 20 -2.10 0.86 10.93
CA SER A 20 -2.74 1.89 10.13
C SER A 20 -1.73 2.46 9.13
N ILE A 21 -2.22 2.75 7.92
CA ILE A 21 -1.41 3.36 6.85
C ILE A 21 -2.01 4.74 6.59
N LYS A 22 -1.24 5.80 6.77
CA LYS A 22 -1.72 7.19 6.78
C LYS A 22 -0.98 8.06 5.77
N VAL A 23 -1.63 9.12 5.34
CA VAL A 23 -1.03 10.19 4.53
C VAL A 23 -0.69 11.37 5.44
N PRO A 24 0.54 11.92 5.40
CA PRO A 24 0.90 13.12 6.17
C PRO A 24 -0.08 14.28 5.94
N GLY A 25 -0.60 14.86 7.03
CA GLY A 25 -1.60 15.95 6.97
C GLY A 25 -2.95 15.54 6.36
N GLY A 26 -3.16 14.25 6.10
CA GLY A 26 -4.38 13.69 5.52
C GLY A 26 -5.09 12.75 6.49
N GLY A 27 -5.49 11.60 5.96
CA GLY A 27 -6.24 10.57 6.69
C GLY A 27 -5.58 9.20 6.60
N ALA A 28 -6.33 8.15 6.96
CA ALA A 28 -5.93 6.76 6.83
C ALA A 28 -6.45 6.14 5.53
N LEU A 29 -5.65 5.25 4.94
CA LEU A 29 -6.08 4.34 3.89
C LEU A 29 -7.23 3.49 4.42
N SER A 30 -8.38 3.64 3.78
CA SER A 30 -9.66 3.10 4.21
C SER A 30 -10.29 2.35 3.07
N VAL A 31 -10.72 1.13 3.35
CA VAL A 31 -11.60 0.38 2.44
C VAL A 31 -12.98 1.01 2.47
N VAL A 32 -13.51 1.30 1.28
CA VAL A 32 -14.88 1.76 1.10
C VAL A 32 -15.62 0.83 0.12
N PRO A 33 -16.94 0.63 0.29
CA PRO A 33 -17.74 -0.08 -0.70
C PRO A 33 -17.57 0.59 -2.07
N GLY A 34 -17.12 -0.16 -3.07
CA GLY A 34 -17.03 0.36 -4.44
C GLY A 34 -18.41 0.62 -5.01
N LYS A 35 -18.54 1.71 -5.78
CA LYS A 35 -19.84 2.13 -6.33
C LYS A 35 -20.39 1.14 -7.38
N TYR A 36 -19.50 0.39 -8.06
CA TYR A 36 -19.89 -0.43 -9.20
C TYR A 36 -19.23 -1.84 -9.27
N LYS A 37 -18.05 -2.08 -8.69
CA LYS A 37 -17.39 -3.39 -8.43
C LYS A 37 -16.26 -3.22 -7.40
N ASN A 38 -15.88 -4.31 -6.70
CA ASN A 38 -14.78 -4.47 -5.74
C ASN A 38 -14.67 -3.38 -4.66
N GLU A 39 -13.88 -3.63 -3.62
CA GLU A 39 -13.63 -2.62 -2.59
C GLU A 39 -12.59 -1.61 -3.09
N GLU A 40 -12.89 -0.31 -2.94
CA GLU A 40 -11.99 0.78 -3.30
C GLU A 40 -11.17 1.23 -2.09
N VAL A 41 -10.01 1.84 -2.34
CA VAL A 41 -9.16 2.41 -1.28
C VAL A 41 -9.16 3.92 -1.37
N HIS A 42 -9.71 4.55 -0.34
CA HIS A 42 -9.80 6.01 -0.20
C HIS A 42 -8.99 6.47 1.01
N ILE A 43 -8.64 7.76 1.04
CA ILE A 43 -8.08 8.39 2.25
C ILE A 43 -9.23 9.04 3.01
N ARG A 44 -9.49 8.58 4.25
CA ARG A 44 -10.58 9.09 5.12
C ARG A 44 -10.03 9.48 6.49
N SER A 45 -10.78 10.28 7.24
CA SER A 45 -10.43 10.63 8.61
C SER A 45 -10.15 9.38 9.44
N TRP A 46 -9.15 9.43 10.31
CA TRP A 46 -8.81 8.32 11.18
C TRP A 46 -9.88 8.14 12.26
N GLU A 47 -10.52 6.97 12.25
CA GLU A 47 -11.62 6.60 13.16
C GLU A 47 -11.29 5.31 13.93
N ASN A 48 -10.12 4.70 13.68
CA ASN A 48 -9.73 3.39 14.22
C ASN A 48 -10.76 2.29 13.90
N ALA A 49 -11.39 2.39 12.73
CA ALA A 49 -12.37 1.42 12.25
C ALA A 49 -11.67 0.24 11.55
N LYS A 50 -12.29 -0.96 11.56
CA LYS A 50 -11.70 -2.17 10.97
C LYS A 50 -11.32 -2.02 9.50
N ASN A 51 -12.04 -1.21 8.74
CA ASN A 51 -11.76 -0.94 7.33
C ASN A 51 -10.51 -0.05 7.12
N GLN A 52 -9.94 0.51 8.18
CA GLN A 52 -8.71 1.32 8.18
C GLN A 52 -7.50 0.57 8.76
N LEU A 53 -7.70 -0.69 9.16
CA LEU A 53 -6.69 -1.53 9.77
C LEU A 53 -6.21 -2.58 8.78
N TRP A 54 -4.89 -2.75 8.71
CA TRP A 54 -4.21 -3.57 7.72
C TRP A 54 -3.26 -4.55 8.41
N VAL A 55 -3.41 -5.83 8.13
CA VAL A 55 -2.50 -6.88 8.60
C VAL A 55 -1.43 -7.08 7.54
N ALA A 56 -0.17 -6.91 7.91
CA ALA A 56 0.94 -7.14 7.01
C ALA A 56 1.15 -8.64 6.78
N GLU A 57 1.36 -9.03 5.53
CA GLU A 57 1.65 -10.41 5.13
C GLU A 57 2.97 -10.43 4.35
N ALA A 58 3.97 -11.11 4.87
CA ALA A 58 5.27 -11.22 4.20
C ALA A 58 5.30 -12.33 3.15
N ASN A 59 6.07 -12.12 2.08
CA ASN A 59 6.59 -13.22 1.26
C ASN A 59 7.98 -12.89 0.71
N ASP A 60 8.58 -13.85 -0.01
CA ASP A 60 9.87 -13.69 -0.69
C ASP A 60 9.91 -12.44 -1.60
N GLY A 61 10.40 -11.33 -1.02
CA GLY A 61 10.67 -10.08 -1.71
C GLY A 61 9.66 -8.94 -1.49
N GLY A 62 8.72 -9.01 -0.55
CA GLY A 62 7.86 -7.87 -0.23
C GLY A 62 6.77 -8.15 0.80
N PHE A 63 5.84 -7.20 0.96
CA PHE A 63 4.71 -7.33 1.88
C PHE A 63 3.38 -7.00 1.19
N GLY A 64 2.36 -7.79 1.49
CA GLY A 64 0.96 -7.48 1.27
C GLY A 64 0.30 -6.89 2.51
N PHE A 65 -0.89 -6.30 2.31
CA PHE A 65 -1.67 -5.70 3.39
C PHE A 65 -3.11 -6.18 3.31
N ARG A 66 -3.49 -7.09 4.20
CA ARG A 66 -4.85 -7.61 4.27
C ARG A 66 -5.72 -6.69 5.11
N ASN A 67 -6.83 -6.24 4.55
CA ASN A 67 -7.75 -5.40 5.27
C ASN A 67 -8.49 -6.18 6.37
N ALA A 68 -8.58 -5.63 7.57
CA ALA A 68 -9.18 -6.31 8.72
C ALA A 68 -10.72 -6.39 8.66
N SER A 69 -11.38 -5.60 7.80
CA SER A 69 -12.83 -5.65 7.61
C SER A 69 -13.26 -6.68 6.56
N SER A 70 -12.58 -6.72 5.41
CA SER A 70 -12.96 -7.59 4.30
C SER A 70 -12.17 -8.88 4.21
N GLY A 71 -11.00 -8.93 4.87
CA GLY A 71 -10.09 -10.07 4.77
C GLY A 71 -9.43 -10.20 3.40
N ARG A 72 -9.50 -9.18 2.55
CA ARG A 72 -8.87 -9.14 1.21
C ARG A 72 -7.60 -8.31 1.22
N LEU A 73 -6.70 -8.59 0.29
CA LEU A 73 -5.42 -7.92 0.15
C LEU A 73 -5.53 -6.65 -0.69
N LEU A 74 -4.83 -5.61 -0.25
CA LEU A 74 -4.49 -4.45 -1.06
C LEU A 74 -3.62 -4.88 -2.23
N GLY A 75 -3.97 -4.45 -3.44
CA GLY A 75 -3.20 -4.73 -4.64
C GLY A 75 -3.53 -3.79 -5.78
N VAL A 76 -2.87 -4.03 -6.91
CA VAL A 76 -3.15 -3.39 -8.19
C VAL A 76 -3.96 -4.34 -9.06
N ASN A 77 -5.12 -3.91 -9.55
CA ASN A 77 -5.87 -4.73 -10.49
C ASN A 77 -5.25 -4.68 -11.91
N LYS A 78 -5.78 -5.50 -12.83
CA LYS A 78 -5.34 -5.55 -14.23
C LYS A 78 -5.48 -4.24 -15.03
N ASN A 79 -6.19 -3.25 -14.50
CA ASN A 79 -6.36 -1.94 -15.12
C ASN A 79 -5.37 -0.91 -14.56
N GLY A 80 -4.60 -1.26 -13.51
CA GLY A 80 -3.72 -0.35 -12.80
C GLY A 80 -4.37 0.37 -11.62
N ASP A 81 -5.63 0.05 -11.27
CA ASP A 81 -6.28 0.67 -10.12
C ASP A 81 -5.84 0.00 -8.82
N ILE A 82 -5.77 0.77 -7.74
CA ILE A 82 -5.60 0.23 -6.39
C ILE A 82 -6.94 -0.31 -5.88
N ALA A 83 -6.96 -1.59 -5.52
CA ALA A 83 -8.16 -2.30 -5.08
C ALA A 83 -7.87 -3.23 -3.89
N VAL A 84 -8.94 -3.72 -3.25
CA VAL A 84 -8.88 -4.70 -2.16
C VAL A 84 -9.75 -5.90 -2.49
N ASP A 85 -9.22 -6.83 -3.27
CA ASP A 85 -10.00 -7.96 -3.82
C ASP A 85 -9.30 -9.32 -3.76
N ALA A 86 -7.97 -9.34 -3.71
CA ALA A 86 -7.19 -10.56 -3.75
C ALA A 86 -7.29 -11.38 -2.45
N ASP A 87 -7.44 -12.70 -2.60
CA ASP A 87 -7.40 -13.66 -1.49
C ASP A 87 -5.97 -14.03 -1.09
N LYS A 88 -5.05 -14.04 -2.06
CA LYS A 88 -3.68 -14.53 -1.92
C LYS A 88 -2.68 -13.45 -2.30
N LEU A 89 -1.55 -13.46 -1.62
CA LEU A 89 -0.46 -12.53 -1.89
C LEU A 89 0.31 -12.97 -3.14
N ASP A 90 0.10 -12.27 -4.25
CA ASP A 90 0.84 -12.44 -5.49
C ASP A 90 1.58 -11.14 -5.88
N SER A 91 2.13 -11.07 -7.09
CA SER A 91 2.96 -9.99 -7.59
C SER A 91 2.28 -8.62 -7.55
N TRP A 92 0.97 -8.54 -7.71
CA TRP A 92 0.23 -7.27 -7.73
C TRP A 92 -0.17 -6.76 -6.34
N GLU A 93 -0.17 -7.62 -5.33
CA GLU A 93 -0.39 -7.30 -3.92
C GLU A 93 0.94 -7.13 -3.15
N ARG A 94 2.07 -7.35 -3.82
CA ARG A 94 3.40 -7.36 -3.23
C ARG A 94 4.06 -6.00 -3.32
N PHE A 95 3.86 -5.20 -2.29
CA PHE A 95 4.50 -3.89 -2.17
C PHE A 95 5.90 -4.01 -1.59
N LYS A 96 6.77 -3.14 -2.09
CA LYS A 96 8.10 -2.84 -1.56
C LYS A 96 8.14 -1.36 -1.16
N PHE A 97 9.15 -1.01 -0.36
CA PHE A 97 9.21 0.28 0.32
C PHE A 97 10.53 0.98 0.03
N LEU A 98 10.46 2.30 -0.15
CA LEU A 98 11.62 3.18 -0.08
C LEU A 98 11.40 4.16 1.08
N SER A 99 12.31 4.14 2.07
CA SER A 99 12.26 5.10 3.17
C SER A 99 12.62 6.49 2.67
N VAL A 100 11.82 7.48 3.06
CA VAL A 100 12.03 8.90 2.81
C VAL A 100 11.80 9.68 4.10
N GLU A 101 12.21 10.95 4.15
CA GLU A 101 12.13 11.76 5.37
C GLU A 101 10.70 11.80 5.98
N SER A 102 9.67 11.81 5.13
CA SER A 102 8.27 11.93 5.56
C SER A 102 7.54 10.59 5.77
N GLY A 103 8.20 9.45 5.57
CA GLY A 103 7.58 8.12 5.64
C GLY A 103 8.16 7.15 4.61
N TYR A 104 7.28 6.48 3.88
CA TYR A 104 7.64 5.43 2.92
C TYR A 104 6.94 5.62 1.59
N LEU A 105 7.68 5.51 0.50
CA LEU A 105 7.11 5.36 -0.84
C LEU A 105 6.85 3.88 -1.08
N PHE A 106 5.59 3.54 -1.30
CA PHE A 106 5.20 2.18 -1.67
C PHE A 106 5.36 2.03 -3.18
N TRP A 107 5.85 0.87 -3.61
CA TRP A 107 5.92 0.52 -5.02
C TRP A 107 5.69 -0.96 -5.27
N VAL A 108 5.31 -1.29 -6.49
CA VAL A 108 4.97 -2.64 -6.96
C VAL A 108 5.54 -2.83 -8.37
N ILE A 109 5.77 -4.07 -8.78
CA ILE A 109 6.06 -4.39 -10.19
C ILE A 109 4.73 -4.63 -10.91
N TYR A 110 4.36 -3.71 -11.79
CA TYR A 110 3.17 -3.83 -12.62
C TYR A 110 3.57 -3.86 -14.09
N ASN A 111 3.16 -4.93 -14.79
CA ASN A 111 3.54 -5.20 -16.19
C ASN A 111 5.05 -5.11 -16.45
N GLY A 112 5.86 -5.63 -15.53
CA GLY A 112 7.33 -5.65 -15.63
C GLY A 112 8.02 -4.34 -15.24
N THR A 113 7.27 -3.30 -14.86
CA THR A 113 7.81 -1.98 -14.52
C THR A 113 7.54 -1.64 -13.06
N GLN A 114 8.52 -1.03 -12.40
CA GLN A 114 8.34 -0.47 -11.06
C GLN A 114 7.41 0.74 -11.11
N GLN A 115 6.32 0.66 -10.36
CA GLN A 115 5.35 1.75 -10.22
C GLN A 115 5.08 2.06 -8.75
N TYR A 116 4.97 3.35 -8.45
CA TYR A 116 4.74 3.88 -7.13
C TYR A 116 3.27 4.19 -6.91
N LEU A 117 2.79 4.07 -5.67
CA LEU A 117 1.47 4.59 -5.32
C LEU A 117 1.49 6.12 -5.41
N TYR A 118 0.43 6.69 -5.98
CA TYR A 118 0.19 8.12 -5.96
C TYR A 118 -1.28 8.42 -5.72
N ARG A 119 -1.55 9.66 -5.29
CA ARG A 119 -2.90 10.20 -5.13
C ARG A 119 -3.11 11.32 -6.16
N PRO A 120 -3.89 11.11 -7.22
CA PRO A 120 -4.28 12.18 -8.12
C PRO A 120 -5.05 13.27 -7.36
N ALA A 121 -4.77 14.54 -7.62
CA ALA A 121 -5.45 15.66 -6.94
C ALA A 121 -6.97 15.69 -7.17
N GLN A 122 -7.43 15.16 -8.30
CA GLN A 122 -8.83 15.19 -8.72
C GLN A 122 -9.62 13.95 -8.29
N TRP A 123 -8.96 12.88 -7.79
CA TRP A 123 -9.59 11.59 -7.54
C TRP A 123 -9.56 11.24 -6.05
N GLY A 124 -10.62 10.56 -5.58
CA GLY A 124 -10.70 10.08 -4.19
C GLY A 124 -9.91 8.78 -3.94
N SER A 125 -9.53 8.08 -5.01
CA SER A 125 -8.84 6.80 -4.99
C SER A 125 -7.34 6.94 -5.25
N LEU A 126 -6.58 5.96 -4.76
CA LEU A 126 -5.16 5.80 -5.09
C LEU A 126 -4.98 5.15 -6.47
N GLN A 127 -3.84 5.44 -7.09
CA GLN A 127 -3.44 4.98 -8.42
C GLN A 127 -1.94 4.64 -8.44
N ILE A 128 -1.42 4.12 -9.56
CA ILE A 128 0.02 3.84 -9.74
C ILE A 128 0.67 4.71 -10.82
N THR A 129 1.94 5.06 -10.62
CA THR A 129 2.72 5.89 -11.55
C THR A 129 4.16 5.41 -11.67
N THR A 130 4.76 5.57 -12.84
CA THR A 130 6.21 5.33 -13.05
C THR A 130 7.09 6.47 -12.51
N HIS A 131 6.50 7.61 -12.15
CA HIS A 131 7.24 8.78 -11.68
C HIS A 131 7.35 8.80 -10.15
N GLN A 132 8.55 8.47 -9.63
CA GLN A 132 8.82 8.53 -8.18
C GLN A 132 8.54 9.91 -7.57
N SER A 133 8.77 11.00 -8.31
CA SER A 133 8.50 12.37 -7.86
C SER A 133 7.01 12.67 -7.63
N SER A 134 6.12 11.86 -8.21
CA SER A 134 4.68 11.94 -7.99
C SER A 134 4.18 11.01 -6.88
N ALA A 135 5.06 10.15 -6.36
CA ALA A 135 4.68 9.15 -5.36
C ALA A 135 4.20 9.82 -4.07
N ILE A 136 3.17 9.24 -3.47
CA ILE A 136 2.70 9.66 -2.16
C ILE A 136 3.57 9.04 -1.07
N SER A 137 3.96 9.85 -0.10
CA SER A 137 4.60 9.36 1.13
C SER A 137 3.55 8.87 2.11
N LEU A 138 3.71 7.63 2.58
CA LEU A 138 2.82 6.98 3.53
C LEU A 138 3.51 6.77 4.87
N GLN A 139 2.80 7.02 5.96
CA GLN A 139 3.22 6.73 7.32
C GLN A 139 2.58 5.43 7.77
N ILE A 140 3.38 4.53 8.36
CA ILE A 140 2.91 3.24 8.85
C ILE A 140 3.00 3.27 10.38
N HIS A 141 1.87 3.05 11.05
CA HIS A 141 1.80 3.01 12.51
C HIS A 141 1.31 1.65 12.96
N LYS A 142 2.01 1.05 13.91
CA LYS A 142 1.61 -0.22 14.53
C LYS A 142 0.42 0.02 15.47
N GLU A 143 -0.57 -0.87 15.41
CA GLU A 143 -1.81 -0.82 16.22
C GLU A 143 -1.92 -2.01 17.18
#